data_AF-A0A4V0XRA2-F1
#
_entry.id   AF-A0A4V0XRA2-F1
#
_cell.length_a   1.000
_cell.length_b   1.000
_cell.length_c   1.000
_cell.angle_alpha   90.00
_cell.angle_beta   90.00
_cell.angle_gamma   90.00
#
_symmetry.space_group_name_H-M   'P 1'
#
loop_
_entity.id
_entity.type
_entity.pdbx_description
1 polymer ?
#
loop_
_entity_poly.entity_id
_entity_poly.type
_entity_poly.pdbx_seq_one_letter_code
_entity_poly.pdbx_strand_id
1 'polypeptide(L)'
;MTKNKHRGSDLRDLLREDGVLEQVEARALKRALALQIRRRLDAESLTKTEMAARMNTSRAAVDRLLDDSNPSLTLLTLEKVAEALGCRVKIDLIPL
;
A
#
# COMPACT_ATOMS: atom_id res chain seq x y z
N MET A 1 21.84 27.42 -0.94
CA MET A 1 22.31 26.14 -1.52
C MET A 1 22.52 26.36 -3.02
N THR A 2 23.71 26.08 -3.53
CA THR A 2 24.09 26.27 -4.95
C THR A 2 23.42 25.21 -5.83
N LYS A 3 22.73 25.61 -6.91
CA LYS A 3 22.15 24.68 -7.89
C LYS A 3 23.26 23.86 -8.57
N ASN A 4 23.21 22.54 -8.46
CA ASN A 4 24.11 21.64 -9.18
C ASN A 4 23.69 21.57 -10.65
N LYS A 5 24.59 21.93 -11.58
CA LYS A 5 24.32 21.96 -13.03
C LYS A 5 23.95 20.59 -13.64
N HIS A 6 24.23 19.49 -12.93
CA HIS A 6 23.91 18.12 -13.35
C HIS A 6 22.66 17.55 -12.67
N ARG A 7 22.00 18.32 -11.79
CA ARG A 7 20.75 17.89 -11.15
C ARG A 7 19.57 18.38 -11.99
N GLY A 8 18.82 17.44 -12.57
CA GLY A 8 17.57 17.70 -13.29
C GLY A 8 16.39 18.01 -12.35
N SER A 9 15.19 18.04 -12.92
CA SER A 9 13.92 18.13 -12.19
C SER A 9 13.71 16.92 -11.27
N ASP A 10 12.85 17.06 -10.27
CA ASP A 10 12.56 15.96 -9.35
C ASP A 10 11.62 14.94 -10.04
N LEU A 11 11.64 13.68 -9.57
CA LEU A 11 10.85 12.60 -10.18
C LEU A 11 9.35 12.93 -10.28
N ARG A 12 8.79 13.64 -9.30
CA ARG A 12 7.37 14.02 -9.32
C ARG A 12 7.06 15.02 -10.43
N ASP A 13 8.01 15.87 -10.80
CA ASP A 13 7.83 16.81 -11.90
C ASP A 13 7.80 16.06 -13.23
N LEU A 14 8.71 15.11 -13.43
CA LEU A 14 8.71 14.23 -14.60
C LEU A 14 7.40 13.44 -14.72
N LEU A 15 6.95 12.81 -13.63
CA LEU A 15 5.70 12.03 -13.63
C LEU A 15 4.46 12.90 -13.88
N ARG A 16 4.51 14.19 -13.48
CA ARG A 16 3.45 15.17 -13.74
C ARG A 16 3.45 15.59 -15.20
N GLU A 17 4.63 15.83 -15.79
CA GLU A 17 4.80 16.12 -17.21
C GLU A 17 4.27 14.96 -18.08
N ASP A 18 4.50 13.72 -17.65
CA ASP A 18 4.01 12.51 -18.30
C ASP A 18 2.50 12.24 -18.05
N GLY A 19 1.84 13.00 -17.18
CA GLY A 19 0.41 12.84 -16.86
C GLY A 19 0.06 11.55 -16.11
N VAL A 20 1.04 10.95 -15.42
CA VAL A 20 0.88 9.66 -14.71
C VAL A 20 1.08 9.76 -13.19
N LEU A 21 1.35 10.96 -12.66
CA LEU A 21 1.66 11.18 -11.25
C LEU A 21 0.60 10.58 -10.32
N GLU A 22 -0.69 10.87 -10.52
CA GLU A 22 -1.73 10.39 -9.60
C GLU A 22 -1.83 8.86 -9.58
N GLN A 23 -1.66 8.21 -10.75
CA GLN A 23 -1.70 6.75 -10.86
C GLN A 23 -0.51 6.10 -10.17
N VAL A 24 0.67 6.70 -10.32
CA VAL A 24 1.90 6.22 -9.67
C VAL A 24 1.80 6.39 -8.15
N GLU A 25 1.28 7.51 -7.67
CA GLU A 25 1.08 7.75 -6.24
C GLU A 25 0.07 6.77 -5.63
N ALA A 26 -1.06 6.51 -6.30
CA ALA A 26 -2.04 5.51 -5.84
C ALA A 26 -1.42 4.10 -5.75
N ARG A 27 -0.63 3.69 -6.76
CA ARG A 27 0.10 2.41 -6.73
C ARG A 27 1.16 2.38 -5.63
N ALA A 28 1.88 3.49 -5.42
CA ALA A 28 2.89 3.59 -4.37
C ALA A 28 2.27 3.43 -2.98
N LEU A 29 1.12 4.05 -2.71
CA LEU A 29 0.37 3.89 -1.47
C LEU A 29 -0.06 2.43 -1.24
N LYS A 30 -0.66 1.80 -2.27
CA LYS A 30 -1.05 0.39 -2.21
C LYS A 30 0.14 -0.52 -1.92
N ARG A 31 1.26 -0.30 -2.60
CA ARG A 31 2.49 -1.09 -2.41
C ARG A 31 3.07 -0.91 -1.01
N ALA A 32 3.08 0.31 -0.49
CA ALA A 32 3.52 0.60 0.87
C ALA A 32 2.65 -0.17 1.90
N LEU A 33 1.33 -0.15 1.73
CA LEU A 33 0.41 -0.92 2.58
C LEU A 33 0.66 -2.43 2.49
N ALA A 34 0.77 -2.98 1.28
CA ALA A 34 1.02 -4.41 1.08
C ALA A 34 2.35 -4.87 1.71
N LEU A 35 3.40 -4.03 1.64
CA LEU A 35 4.68 -4.28 2.30
C LEU A 35 4.56 -4.26 3.83
N GLN A 36 3.78 -3.33 4.39
CA GLN A 36 3.53 -3.29 5.84
C GLN A 36 2.80 -4.55 6.32
N ILE A 37 1.79 -5.01 5.57
CA ILE A 37 1.05 -6.24 5.88
C ILE A 37 1.99 -7.45 5.80
N ARG A 38 2.80 -7.58 4.74
CA ARG A 38 3.77 -8.68 4.60
C ARG A 38 4.74 -8.76 5.78
N ARG A 39 5.33 -7.63 6.17
CA ARG A 39 6.24 -7.56 7.32
C ARG A 39 5.57 -8.02 8.62
N ARG A 40 4.29 -7.70 8.82
CA ARG A 40 3.52 -8.16 9.97
C ARG A 40 3.27 -9.66 9.95
N LEU A 41 2.88 -10.19 8.78
CA LEU A 41 2.71 -11.63 8.60
C LEU A 41 4.01 -12.37 8.90
N ASP A 42 5.15 -11.88 8.39
CA ASP A 42 6.47 -12.46 8.64
C ASP A 42 6.84 -12.38 10.13
N ALA A 43 6.60 -11.24 10.78
CA ALA A 43 6.91 -11.04 12.20
C ALA A 43 6.07 -11.94 13.13
N GLU A 44 4.83 -12.22 12.77
CA GLU A 44 3.92 -13.09 13.51
C GLU A 44 3.97 -14.55 13.03
N SER A 45 4.81 -14.87 12.04
CA SER A 45 4.88 -16.19 11.38
C SER A 45 3.52 -16.66 10.84
N LEU A 46 2.68 -15.73 10.36
CA LEU A 46 1.36 -15.99 9.83
C LEU A 46 1.40 -16.28 8.34
N THR A 47 0.83 -17.42 7.96
CA THR A 47 0.60 -17.76 6.56
C THR A 47 -0.58 -16.98 5.98
N LYS A 48 -0.64 -16.88 4.64
CA LYS A 48 -1.78 -16.29 3.94
C LYS A 48 -3.09 -17.03 4.20
N THR A 49 -3.02 -18.33 4.44
CA THR A 49 -4.20 -19.17 4.74
C THR A 49 -4.76 -18.85 6.13
N GLU A 50 -3.89 -18.71 7.13
CA GLU A 50 -4.30 -18.30 8.47
C GLU A 50 -4.86 -16.88 8.48
N MET A 51 -4.22 -15.96 7.75
CA MET A 51 -4.74 -14.61 7.55
C MET A 51 -6.14 -14.63 6.93
N ALA A 52 -6.35 -15.44 5.89
CA ALA A 52 -7.66 -15.57 5.25
C ALA A 52 -8.73 -16.09 6.23
N ALA A 53 -8.38 -17.06 7.07
CA ALA A 53 -9.26 -17.57 8.12
C ALA A 53 -9.62 -16.48 9.15
N ARG A 54 -8.63 -15.72 9.63
CA ARG A 54 -8.85 -14.60 10.56
C ARG A 54 -9.73 -13.49 9.97
N MET A 55 -9.54 -13.19 8.69
CA MET A 55 -10.34 -12.18 7.97
C MET A 55 -11.74 -12.66 7.56
N ASN A 56 -12.08 -13.93 7.81
CA ASN A 56 -13.27 -14.60 7.29
C ASN A 56 -13.43 -14.39 5.77
N THR A 57 -12.38 -14.72 5.02
CA THR A 57 -12.31 -14.53 3.56
C THR A 57 -11.54 -15.66 2.88
N SER A 58 -11.44 -15.61 1.55
CA SER A 58 -10.67 -16.60 0.78
C SER A 58 -9.20 -16.23 0.68
N ARG A 59 -8.32 -17.22 0.53
CA ARG A 59 -6.89 -17.01 0.25
C ARG A 59 -6.67 -16.10 -0.97
N ALA A 60 -7.50 -16.23 -2.01
CA ALA A 60 -7.44 -15.37 -3.19
C ALA A 60 -7.74 -13.89 -2.88
N ALA A 61 -8.58 -13.60 -1.88
CA ALA A 61 -8.81 -12.23 -1.43
C ALA A 61 -7.59 -11.66 -0.69
N VAL A 62 -6.89 -12.48 0.09
CA VAL A 62 -5.61 -12.11 0.72
C VAL A 62 -4.53 -11.90 -0.35
N ASP A 63 -4.47 -12.74 -1.38
CA ASP A 63 -3.53 -12.54 -2.49
C ASP A 63 -3.79 -11.20 -3.21
N ARG A 64 -5.05 -10.86 -3.50
CA ARG A 64 -5.43 -9.55 -4.07
C ARG A 64 -5.14 -8.36 -3.14
N LEU A 65 -5.24 -8.56 -1.83
CA LEU A 65 -4.85 -7.55 -0.85
C LEU A 65 -3.34 -7.26 -0.91
N LEU A 66 -2.53 -8.30 -1.12
CA LEU A 66 -1.07 -8.21 -1.16
C LEU A 66 -0.50 -7.88 -2.55
N ASP A 67 -1.31 -8.03 -3.60
CA ASP A 67 -1.02 -7.66 -4.98
C ASP A 67 -0.98 -6.12 -5.12
N ASP A 68 0.13 -5.59 -5.65
CA ASP A 68 0.36 -4.16 -5.83
C ASP A 68 -0.03 -3.65 -7.23
N SER A 69 -0.50 -4.54 -8.12
CA SER A 69 -0.96 -4.18 -9.46
C SER A 69 -2.32 -3.46 -9.47
N ASN A 70 -3.18 -3.76 -8.49
CA ASN A 70 -4.50 -3.14 -8.32
C ASN A 70 -4.50 -2.19 -7.10
N PRO A 71 -4.55 -0.87 -7.30
CA PRO A 71 -4.54 0.10 -6.20
C PRO A 71 -5.87 0.17 -5.44
N SER A 72 -6.96 -0.36 -6.00
CA SER A 72 -8.29 -0.27 -5.42
C SER A 72 -8.43 -1.11 -4.16
N LEU A 73 -8.92 -0.50 -3.09
CA LEU A 73 -9.17 -1.15 -1.82
C LEU A 73 -10.28 -0.41 -1.06
N THR A 74 -11.12 -1.14 -0.32
CA THR A 74 -12.22 -0.53 0.44
C THR A 74 -11.83 -0.34 1.90
N LEU A 75 -12.43 0.66 2.57
CA LEU A 75 -12.23 0.87 4.01
C LEU A 75 -12.60 -0.39 4.83
N LEU A 76 -13.66 -1.11 4.43
CA LEU A 76 -14.04 -2.37 5.05
C LEU A 76 -12.95 -3.45 4.93
N THR A 77 -12.22 -3.48 3.82
CA THR A 77 -11.07 -4.38 3.66
C THR A 77 -9.95 -3.99 4.62
N LEU A 78 -9.65 -2.69 4.79
CA LEU A 78 -8.64 -2.23 5.74
C LEU A 78 -8.98 -2.65 7.17
N GLU A 79 -10.23 -2.46 7.59
CA GLU A 79 -10.69 -2.84 8.93
C GLU A 79 -10.52 -4.35 9.17
N LYS A 80 -10.93 -5.20 8.23
CA LYS A 80 -10.75 -6.67 8.35
C LYS A 80 -9.29 -7.09 8.46
N VAL A 81 -8.40 -6.42 7.72
CA VAL A 81 -6.95 -6.67 7.79
C VAL A 81 -6.41 -6.25 9.14
N ALA A 82 -6.81 -5.07 9.63
CA ALA A 82 -6.39 -4.57 10.91
C ALA A 82 -6.85 -5.48 12.05
N GLU A 83 -8.12 -5.90 12.05
CA GLU A 83 -8.67 -6.85 13.03
C GLU A 83 -7.90 -8.18 13.03
N ALA A 84 -7.66 -8.76 11.86
CA ALA A 84 -6.94 -10.03 11.72
C ALA A 84 -5.48 -9.99 12.19
N LEU A 85 -4.86 -8.80 12.19
CA LEU A 85 -3.49 -8.55 12.64
C LEU A 85 -3.43 -7.86 14.03
N GLY A 86 -4.56 -7.69 14.73
CA GLY A 86 -4.59 -6.99 16.01
C GLY A 86 -4.10 -5.53 15.94
N CYS A 87 -4.29 -4.88 14.79
CA CYS A 87 -3.86 -3.52 14.49
C CYS A 87 -5.05 -2.54 14.43
N ARG A 88 -4.76 -1.25 14.22
CA ARG A 88 -5.77 -0.21 13.94
C ARG A 88 -5.38 0.56 12.69
N VAL A 89 -6.38 1.03 11.96
CA VAL A 89 -6.20 1.88 10.78
C VAL A 89 -6.19 3.35 11.21
N LYS A 90 -5.22 4.13 10.71
CA LYS A 90 -5.22 5.60 10.80
C LYS A 90 -5.12 6.16 9.39
N ILE A 91 -6.03 7.07 9.04
CA ILE A 91 -6.06 7.74 7.74
C ILE A 91 -6.00 9.25 7.99
N ASP A 92 -5.06 9.92 7.34
CA ASP A 92 -4.88 11.36 7.38
C ASP A 92 -4.95 11.91 5.94
N LEU A 93 -5.62 13.04 5.75
CA LEU A 93 -5.53 13.82 4.51
C LEU A 93 -4.48 14.91 4.71
N ILE A 94 -3.47 14.93 3.84
CA ILE A 94 -2.38 15.91 3.88
C ILE A 94 -2.51 16.91 2.72
N PRO A 95 -2.09 18.17 2.90
CA PRO A 95 -2.00 19.12 1.80
C PRO A 95 -1.06 18.63 0.69
N LEU A 96 -1.37 19.01 -0.55
CA LEU A 96 -0.55 18.75 -1.73
C LEU A 96 0.68 19.67 -1.78
#